data_AF-A0A8S3J1X6-F1
#
_entry.id   AF-A0A8S3J1X6-F1
#
_cell.length_a   1.000
_cell.length_b   1.000
_cell.length_c   1.000
_cell.angle_alpha   90.00
_cell.angle_beta   90.00
_cell.angle_gamma   90.00
#
_symmetry.space_group_name_H-M   'P 1'
#
loop_
_entity.id
_entity.type
_entity.pdbx_description
1 polymer ?
#
loop_
_entity_poly.entity_id
_entity_poly.type
_entity_poly.pdbx_seq_one_letter_code
_entity_poly.pdbx_strand_id
1 'polypeptide(L)'
;VKPESVSDRDALVRVFFHESMRVFHDRLINDDDKQYYHTMLSELATRLFAIQIEPTTFIQKPIIFGDFMKVGAPKNERLYEEITDMTKIRNILQDYQEDYNLTNNKNTRLVFFMDAIEHIARIARIIRQDRGNALLVGVGGTGKQSLTRLASHMCGYKCFQIELSRGYNYDSFHEDLKKLYEQAGPNNQNTVFLFTDNQIVVEEFLEDVNNILNSGEVPNLFDKQDEYEKMIIGCR
;
A
#
# COMPACT_ATOMS: atom_id res chain seq x y z
N VAL A 1 7.57 -5.66 13.31
CA VAL A 1 8.56 -6.69 12.93
C VAL A 1 8.65 -7.68 14.08
N LYS A 2 8.60 -9.00 13.82
CA LYS A 2 8.70 -10.00 14.90
C LYS A 2 10.17 -10.28 15.23
N PRO A 3 10.54 -10.64 16.47
CA PRO A 3 11.92 -10.98 16.84
C PRO A 3 12.53 -12.06 15.96
N GLU A 4 11.73 -13.05 15.55
CA GLU A 4 12.14 -14.14 14.65
C GLU A 4 12.62 -13.65 13.27
N SER A 5 12.17 -12.47 12.82
CA SER A 5 12.58 -11.85 11.55
C SER A 5 13.83 -10.98 11.67
N VAL A 6 14.38 -10.84 12.89
CA VAL A 6 15.55 -10.00 13.20
C VAL A 6 16.50 -10.80 14.07
N SER A 7 17.32 -11.64 13.42
CA SER A 7 18.21 -12.59 14.08
C SER A 7 19.41 -11.95 14.79
N ASP A 8 19.81 -10.76 14.36
CA ASP A 8 21.04 -10.12 14.81
C ASP A 8 20.99 -8.58 14.70
N ARG A 9 22.07 -7.95 15.16
CA ARG A 9 22.25 -6.50 15.17
C ARG A 9 22.16 -5.90 13.76
N ASP A 10 22.73 -6.56 12.76
CA ASP A 10 22.80 -6.01 11.42
C ASP A 10 21.41 -6.07 10.76
N ALA A 11 20.66 -7.15 10.95
CA ALA A 11 19.27 -7.25 10.55
C ALA A 11 18.41 -6.14 11.17
N LEU A 12 18.61 -5.83 12.46
CA LEU A 12 17.88 -4.76 13.13
C LEU A 12 18.19 -3.38 12.52
N VAL A 13 19.47 -3.12 12.23
CA VAL A 13 19.90 -1.88 11.58
C VAL A 13 19.34 -1.78 10.16
N ARG A 14 19.27 -2.88 9.41
CA ARG A 14 18.68 -2.90 8.06
C ARG A 14 17.19 -2.61 8.08
N VAL A 15 16.44 -3.15 9.05
CA VAL A 15 15.03 -2.77 9.28
C VAL A 15 14.93 -1.27 9.55
N PHE A 16 15.78 -0.74 10.44
CA PHE A 16 15.78 0.69 10.77
C PHE A 16 16.03 1.57 9.53
N PHE A 17 17.02 1.23 8.70
CA PHE A 17 17.28 1.94 7.45
C PHE A 17 16.10 1.87 6.49
N HIS A 18 15.54 0.67 6.29
CA HIS A 18 14.36 0.49 5.44
C HIS A 18 13.21 1.38 5.90
N GLU A 19 12.80 1.28 7.17
CA GLU A 19 11.67 2.03 7.71
C GLU A 19 11.93 3.54 7.68
N SER A 20 13.16 3.99 7.96
CA SER A 20 13.54 5.41 7.86
C SER A 20 13.37 5.93 6.42
N MET A 21 13.79 5.17 5.41
CA MET A 21 13.59 5.53 4.00
C MET A 21 12.10 5.60 3.63
N ARG A 22 11.27 4.67 4.12
CA ARG A 22 9.82 4.71 3.86
C ARG A 22 9.14 5.94 4.47
N VAL A 23 9.67 6.49 5.56
CA VAL A 23 9.11 7.68 6.23
C VAL A 23 9.59 8.97 5.57
N PHE A 24 10.87 9.08 5.27
CA PHE A 24 11.49 10.33 4.84
C PHE A 24 11.88 10.32 3.36
N HIS A 25 12.65 9.34 2.92
CA HIS A 25 13.21 9.30 1.58
C HIS A 25 12.14 9.23 0.49
N ASP A 26 11.06 8.47 0.71
CA ASP A 26 9.96 8.35 -0.27
C ASP A 26 9.22 9.66 -0.55
N ARG A 27 9.38 10.69 0.29
CA ARG A 27 8.76 12.01 0.13
C ARG A 27 9.64 12.99 -0.65
N LEU A 28 10.88 12.61 -0.97
CA LEU A 28 11.83 13.44 -1.69
C LEU A 28 11.57 13.38 -3.20
N ILE A 29 11.53 14.54 -3.84
CA ILE A 29 11.07 14.67 -5.24
C ILE A 29 12.20 14.70 -6.26
N ASN A 30 13.40 15.14 -5.86
CA ASN A 30 14.57 15.26 -6.73
C ASN A 30 15.69 14.33 -6.28
N ASP A 31 16.64 14.06 -7.19
CA ASP A 31 17.70 13.09 -6.95
C ASP A 31 18.81 13.65 -6.04
N ASP A 32 19.01 14.97 -6.02
CA ASP A 32 19.98 15.63 -5.14
C ASP A 32 19.61 15.43 -3.66
N ASP A 33 18.34 15.66 -3.30
CA ASP A 33 17.83 15.46 -1.93
C ASP A 33 17.88 13.99 -1.53
N LYS A 34 17.55 13.07 -2.46
CA LYS A 34 17.64 11.62 -2.22
C LYS A 34 19.09 11.19 -1.97
N GLN A 35 20.03 11.71 -2.75
CA GLN A 35 21.45 11.44 -2.58
C GLN A 35 21.98 12.02 -1.26
N TYR A 36 21.55 13.23 -0.90
CA TYR A 36 21.85 13.84 0.39
C TYR A 36 21.34 12.97 1.54
N TYR A 37 20.10 12.46 1.44
CA TYR A 37 19.55 11.55 2.43
C TYR A 37 20.36 10.25 2.59
N HIS A 38 20.79 9.62 1.48
CA HIS A 38 21.65 8.43 1.54
C HIS A 38 23.01 8.73 2.20
N THR A 39 23.54 9.93 2.00
CA THR A 39 24.78 10.39 2.64
C THR A 39 24.59 10.50 4.15
N MET A 40 23.54 11.19 4.59
CA MET A 40 23.20 11.29 6.01
C MET A 40 22.98 9.91 6.66
N LEU A 41 22.30 9.01 5.96
CA LEU A 41 22.03 7.66 6.47
C LEU A 41 23.32 6.85 6.63
N SER A 42 24.27 7.00 5.70
CA SER A 42 25.60 6.38 5.75
C SER A 42 26.44 6.91 6.92
N GLU A 43 26.42 8.23 7.13
CA GLU A 43 27.12 8.85 8.28
C GLU A 43 26.52 8.40 9.62
N LEU A 44 25.20 8.29 9.69
CA LEU A 44 24.49 7.77 10.86
C LEU A 44 24.83 6.30 11.11
N ALA A 45 24.90 5.48 10.05
CA ALA A 45 25.31 4.08 10.12
C ALA A 45 26.69 3.93 10.77
N THR A 46 27.64 4.74 10.33
CA THR A 46 29.01 4.77 10.87
C THR A 46 29.01 5.23 12.32
N ARG A 47 28.34 6.34 12.63
CA ARG A 47 28.40 6.97 13.96
C ARG A 47 27.71 6.17 15.06
N LEU A 48 26.53 5.62 14.79
CA LEU A 48 25.70 4.96 15.80
C LEU A 48 25.88 3.44 15.81
N PHE A 49 26.17 2.85 14.65
CA PHE A 49 26.23 1.40 14.50
C PHE A 49 27.63 0.88 14.15
N ALA A 50 28.63 1.76 13.96
CA ALA A 50 29.97 1.36 13.52
C ALA A 50 29.95 0.52 12.23
N ILE A 51 28.97 0.79 11.36
CA ILE A 51 28.78 0.11 10.08
C ILE A 51 29.18 1.09 8.97
N GLN A 52 30.17 0.70 8.16
CA GLN A 52 30.59 1.46 6.99
C GLN A 52 29.76 1.02 5.79
N ILE A 53 28.94 1.93 5.27
CA ILE A 53 28.14 1.72 4.05
C ILE A 53 28.36 2.95 3.16
N GLU A 54 28.65 2.72 1.88
CA GLU A 54 28.69 3.80 0.90
C GLU A 54 27.27 4.22 0.51
N PRO A 55 26.98 5.53 0.33
CA PRO A 55 25.65 6.01 -0.04
C PRO A 55 25.08 5.36 -1.30
N THR A 56 25.94 5.05 -2.27
CA THR A 56 25.60 4.37 -3.53
C THR A 56 25.05 2.97 -3.33
N THR A 57 25.37 2.32 -2.20
CA THR A 57 24.89 0.97 -1.86
C THR A 57 23.37 0.93 -1.77
N PHE A 58 22.73 1.99 -1.25
CA PHE A 58 21.27 2.05 -1.12
C PHE A 58 20.55 2.06 -2.48
N ILE A 59 21.23 2.51 -3.54
CA ILE A 59 20.71 2.54 -4.90
C ILE A 59 21.00 1.21 -5.61
N GLN A 60 22.23 0.70 -5.50
CA GLN A 60 22.65 -0.51 -6.19
C GLN A 60 22.04 -1.79 -5.61
N LYS A 61 21.78 -1.79 -4.29
CA LYS A 61 21.25 -2.92 -3.53
C LYS A 61 20.12 -2.41 -2.62
N PRO A 62 18.94 -2.11 -3.22
CA PRO A 62 17.82 -1.57 -2.46
C PRO A 62 17.42 -2.53 -1.33
N ILE A 63 17.17 -1.96 -0.16
CA ILE A 63 16.72 -2.71 1.01
C ILE A 63 15.20 -2.87 0.91
N ILE A 64 14.74 -4.06 0.56
CA ILE A 64 13.33 -4.38 0.35
C ILE A 64 12.85 -5.29 1.48
N PHE A 65 11.75 -4.91 2.12
CA PHE A 65 11.05 -5.74 3.09
C PHE A 65 9.63 -6.05 2.62
N GLY A 66 9.14 -7.22 3.00
CA GLY A 66 7.78 -7.64 2.71
C GLY A 66 7.39 -8.87 3.51
N ASP A 67 6.10 -9.20 3.52
CA ASP A 67 5.55 -10.37 4.23
C ASP A 67 4.76 -11.32 3.32
N PHE A 68 4.86 -11.08 2.02
CA PHE A 68 4.16 -11.81 0.97
C PHE A 68 5.05 -12.89 0.32
N MET A 69 6.23 -13.18 0.88
CA MET A 69 7.12 -14.20 0.32
C MET A 69 6.62 -15.63 0.54
N LYS A 70 5.68 -15.84 1.47
CA LYS A 70 5.00 -17.12 1.70
C LYS A 70 3.59 -17.07 1.13
N VAL A 71 3.45 -17.52 -0.12
CA VAL A 71 2.16 -17.58 -0.82
C VAL A 71 1.17 -18.46 -0.05
N GLY A 72 -0.07 -18.00 0.10
CA GLY A 72 -1.13 -18.73 0.78
C GLY A 72 -1.05 -18.76 2.32
N ALA A 73 0.02 -18.24 2.93
CA ALA A 73 0.12 -18.19 4.39
C ALA A 73 -0.93 -17.22 4.98
N PRO A 74 -1.60 -17.58 6.10
CA PRO A 74 -2.55 -16.70 6.76
C PRO A 74 -1.84 -15.48 7.36
N LYS A 75 -2.57 -14.35 7.50
CA LYS A 75 -1.99 -13.04 7.86
C LYS A 75 -1.15 -13.07 9.16
N ASN A 76 -1.55 -13.87 10.14
CA ASN A 76 -0.85 -14.03 11.42
C ASN A 76 0.50 -14.78 11.32
N GLU A 77 0.66 -15.64 10.31
CA GLU A 77 1.87 -16.43 10.05
C GLU A 77 2.84 -15.74 9.08
N ARG A 78 2.37 -14.71 8.37
CA ARG A 78 3.22 -13.88 7.50
C ARG A 78 4.25 -13.13 8.34
N LEU A 79 5.51 -13.23 7.92
CA LEU A 79 6.64 -12.59 8.58
C LEU A 79 7.12 -11.44 7.71
N TYR A 80 7.20 -10.25 8.29
CA TYR A 80 7.81 -9.11 7.63
C TYR A 80 9.32 -9.22 7.70
N GLU A 81 9.94 -9.58 6.59
CA GLU A 81 11.34 -9.95 6.50
C GLU A 81 12.01 -9.26 5.30
N GLU A 82 13.33 -9.21 5.35
CA GLU A 82 14.12 -8.68 4.25
C GLU A 82 14.10 -9.65 3.06
N ILE A 83 13.90 -9.10 1.87
CA ILE A 83 13.85 -9.85 0.64
C ILE A 83 15.18 -9.67 -0.10
N THR A 84 16.01 -10.70 -0.05
CA THR A 84 17.36 -10.68 -0.64
C THR A 84 17.43 -11.36 -2.01
N ASP A 85 16.55 -12.32 -2.27
CA ASP A 85 16.48 -13.06 -3.54
C ASP A 85 15.52 -12.41 -4.54
N MET A 86 16.10 -11.63 -5.46
CA MET A 86 15.37 -10.91 -6.49
C MET A 86 14.76 -11.82 -7.57
N THR A 87 15.27 -13.03 -7.76
CA THR A 87 14.68 -14.00 -8.70
C THR A 87 13.45 -14.62 -8.07
N LYS A 88 13.55 -15.00 -6.80
CA LYS A 88 12.43 -15.58 -6.04
C LYS A 88 11.25 -14.61 -5.91
N ILE A 89 11.47 -13.34 -5.56
CA ILE A 89 10.37 -12.36 -5.47
C ILE A 89 9.67 -12.17 -6.83
N ARG A 90 10.43 -12.15 -7.95
CA ARG A 90 9.82 -12.04 -9.29
C ARG A 90 8.89 -13.20 -9.59
N ASN A 91 9.32 -14.44 -9.30
CA ASN A 91 8.48 -15.62 -9.50
C ASN A 91 7.23 -15.56 -8.61
N ILE A 92 7.38 -15.17 -7.34
CA ILE A 92 6.24 -15.04 -6.42
C ILE A 92 5.24 -13.97 -6.90
N LEU A 93 5.71 -12.82 -7.38
CA LEU A 93 4.85 -11.78 -7.94
C LEU A 93 4.13 -12.23 -9.22
N GLN A 94 4.80 -13.05 -10.03
CA GLN A 94 4.20 -13.68 -11.20
C GLN A 94 3.08 -14.65 -10.79
N ASP A 95 3.30 -15.49 -9.79
CA ASP A 95 2.28 -16.40 -9.25
C ASP A 95 1.06 -15.62 -8.71
N TYR A 96 1.29 -14.54 -7.94
CA TYR A 96 0.21 -13.67 -7.47
C TYR A 96 -0.56 -13.00 -8.60
N GLN A 97 0.13 -12.62 -9.68
CA GLN A 97 -0.52 -12.03 -10.84
C GLN A 97 -1.41 -13.04 -11.57
N GLU A 98 -0.96 -14.28 -11.71
CA GLU A 98 -1.72 -15.37 -12.33
C GLU A 98 -2.97 -15.68 -11.51
N ASP A 99 -2.83 -15.80 -10.20
CA ASP A 99 -3.96 -15.99 -9.28
C ASP A 99 -4.96 -14.81 -9.33
N TYR A 100 -4.47 -13.57 -9.36
CA TYR A 100 -5.32 -12.38 -9.52
C TYR A 100 -6.11 -12.40 -10.83
N ASN A 101 -5.44 -12.75 -11.94
CA ASN A 101 -6.04 -12.82 -13.26
C ASN A 101 -7.14 -13.90 -13.33
N LEU A 102 -6.88 -15.08 -12.77
CA LEU A 102 -7.85 -16.17 -12.68
C LEU A 102 -9.06 -15.78 -11.84
N THR A 103 -8.83 -15.21 -10.66
CA THR A 103 -9.91 -14.85 -9.72
C THR A 103 -10.81 -13.74 -10.26
N ASN A 104 -10.26 -12.81 -11.03
CA ASN A 104 -10.98 -11.62 -11.52
C ASN A 104 -11.34 -11.68 -13.00
N ASN A 105 -11.12 -12.81 -13.69
CA ASN A 105 -11.29 -12.97 -15.13
C ASN A 105 -10.60 -11.84 -15.94
N LYS A 106 -9.36 -11.51 -15.56
CA LYS A 106 -8.53 -10.48 -16.21
C LYS A 106 -7.34 -11.11 -16.93
N ASN A 107 -6.78 -10.38 -17.88
CA ASN A 107 -5.56 -10.75 -18.60
C ASN A 107 -4.48 -9.67 -18.43
N THR A 108 -4.28 -9.20 -17.20
CA THR A 108 -3.25 -8.18 -16.92
C THR A 108 -1.88 -8.84 -17.04
N ARG A 109 -0.94 -8.24 -17.76
CA ARG A 109 0.45 -8.71 -17.83
C ARG A 109 1.38 -7.60 -17.37
N LEU A 110 1.96 -7.79 -16.19
CA LEU A 110 2.90 -6.86 -15.58
C LEU A 110 4.30 -7.42 -15.78
N VAL A 111 5.28 -6.53 -15.81
CA VAL A 111 6.69 -6.91 -15.88
C VAL A 111 7.34 -6.44 -14.59
N PHE A 112 7.92 -7.37 -13.83
CA PHE A 112 8.50 -7.10 -12.52
C PHE A 112 10.00 -6.76 -12.61
N PHE A 113 10.29 -5.56 -13.12
CA PHE A 113 11.61 -4.93 -12.98
C PHE A 113 11.76 -4.32 -11.57
N MET A 114 12.96 -3.84 -11.23
CA MET A 114 13.28 -3.44 -9.84
C MET A 114 12.29 -2.39 -9.29
N ASP A 115 12.01 -1.32 -10.03
CA ASP A 115 11.09 -0.28 -9.52
C ASP A 115 9.68 -0.82 -9.31
N ALA A 116 9.19 -1.72 -10.18
CA ALA A 116 7.87 -2.33 -10.00
C ALA A 116 7.82 -3.17 -8.71
N ILE A 117 8.89 -3.93 -8.42
CA ILE A 117 9.03 -4.72 -7.19
C ILE A 117 9.04 -3.79 -5.97
N GLU A 118 9.87 -2.74 -6.00
CA GLU A 118 9.95 -1.77 -4.92
C GLU A 118 8.62 -1.07 -4.67
N HIS A 119 7.93 -0.64 -5.73
CA HIS A 119 6.62 0.01 -5.60
C HIS A 119 5.57 -0.94 -5.02
N ILE A 120 5.52 -2.20 -5.46
CA ILE A 120 4.61 -3.20 -4.88
C ILE A 120 4.92 -3.40 -3.40
N ALA A 121 6.20 -3.56 -3.03
CA ALA A 121 6.60 -3.74 -1.64
C ALA A 121 6.21 -2.53 -0.76
N ARG A 122 6.38 -1.30 -1.27
CA ARG A 122 5.95 -0.07 -0.60
C ARG A 122 4.43 -0.03 -0.41
N ILE A 123 3.66 -0.33 -1.46
CA ILE A 123 2.19 -0.33 -1.40
C ILE A 123 1.71 -1.41 -0.41
N ALA A 124 2.25 -2.62 -0.48
CA ALA A 124 1.92 -3.71 0.44
C ALA A 124 2.25 -3.36 1.90
N ARG A 125 3.39 -2.70 2.15
CA ARG A 125 3.74 -2.19 3.49
C ARG A 125 2.68 -1.20 4.00
N ILE A 126 2.27 -0.25 3.17
CA ILE A 126 1.32 0.80 3.55
C ILE A 126 -0.07 0.21 3.81
N ILE A 127 -0.61 -0.63 2.92
CA ILE A 127 -1.93 -1.25 3.05
C ILE A 127 -2.06 -2.07 4.34
N ARG A 128 -0.98 -2.69 4.78
CA ARG A 128 -0.96 -3.51 5.99
C ARG A 128 -1.04 -2.70 7.29
N GLN A 129 -0.67 -1.42 7.25
CA GLN A 129 -0.75 -0.55 8.42
C GLN A 129 -2.21 -0.16 8.69
N ASP A 130 -2.59 -0.09 9.96
CA ASP A 130 -3.91 0.40 10.34
C ASP A 130 -4.07 1.84 9.85
N ARG A 131 -5.19 2.11 9.17
CA ARG A 131 -5.47 3.41 8.52
C ARG A 131 -4.40 3.86 7.52
N GLY A 132 -3.66 2.91 6.92
CA GLY A 132 -2.63 3.19 5.93
C GLY A 132 -3.20 3.83 4.66
N ASN A 133 -2.62 4.95 4.23
CA ASN A 133 -2.98 5.68 3.03
C ASN A 133 -1.75 5.99 2.17
N ALA A 134 -1.94 6.09 0.85
CA ALA A 134 -0.87 6.38 -0.09
C ALA A 134 -1.37 7.30 -1.21
N LEU A 135 -0.63 8.38 -1.46
CA LEU A 135 -0.78 9.18 -2.68
C LEU A 135 0.27 8.70 -3.69
N LEU A 136 -0.18 8.05 -4.77
CA LEU A 136 0.71 7.53 -5.80
C LEU A 136 0.92 8.58 -6.90
N VAL A 137 2.06 9.27 -6.84
CA VAL A 137 2.43 10.32 -7.80
C VAL A 137 3.32 9.75 -8.90
N GLY A 138 3.04 10.11 -10.15
CA GLY A 138 3.87 9.74 -11.30
C GLY A 138 3.11 9.89 -12.61
N VAL A 139 3.83 9.82 -13.73
CA VAL A 139 3.23 9.97 -15.06
C VAL A 139 2.21 8.86 -15.37
N GLY A 140 1.31 9.12 -16.33
CA GLY A 140 0.36 8.12 -16.81
C GLY A 140 1.09 6.90 -17.39
N GLY A 141 0.51 5.71 -17.23
CA GLY A 141 1.07 4.47 -17.80
C GLY A 141 2.14 3.76 -16.95
N THR A 142 2.56 4.31 -15.81
CA THR A 142 3.55 3.66 -14.91
C THR A 142 3.00 2.50 -14.09
N GLY A 143 1.75 2.08 -14.34
CA GLY A 143 1.16 0.93 -13.68
C GLY A 143 0.58 1.18 -12.28
N LYS A 144 0.52 2.43 -11.78
CA LYS A 144 0.02 2.77 -10.42
C LYS A 144 -1.22 1.97 -10.00
N GLN A 145 -2.29 2.02 -10.80
CA GLN A 145 -3.52 1.28 -10.49
C GLN A 145 -3.33 -0.24 -10.52
N SER A 146 -2.58 -0.76 -11.49
CA SER A 146 -2.35 -2.20 -11.64
C SER A 146 -1.49 -2.77 -10.51
N LEU A 147 -0.45 -2.05 -10.09
CA LEU A 147 0.40 -2.41 -8.95
C LEU A 147 -0.40 -2.34 -7.65
N THR A 148 -1.27 -1.33 -7.46
CA THR A 148 -2.15 -1.28 -6.29
C THR A 148 -3.12 -2.45 -6.24
N ARG A 149 -3.79 -2.79 -7.35
CA ARG A 149 -4.71 -3.94 -7.39
C ARG A 149 -3.99 -5.25 -7.06
N LEU A 150 -2.79 -5.44 -7.61
CA LEU A 150 -1.97 -6.61 -7.31
C LEU A 150 -1.54 -6.63 -5.84
N ALA A 151 -1.05 -5.52 -5.30
CA ALA A 151 -0.64 -5.43 -3.89
C ALA A 151 -1.82 -5.68 -2.93
N SER A 152 -2.99 -5.12 -3.21
CA SER A 152 -4.23 -5.42 -2.47
C SER A 152 -4.54 -6.90 -2.49
N HIS A 153 -4.48 -7.54 -3.66
CA HIS A 153 -4.70 -8.99 -3.83
C HIS A 153 -3.68 -9.82 -3.05
N MET A 154 -2.39 -9.48 -3.11
CA MET A 154 -1.32 -10.12 -2.33
C MET A 154 -1.59 -10.05 -0.82
N CYS A 155 -2.07 -8.90 -0.33
CA CYS A 155 -2.44 -8.70 1.06
C CYS A 155 -3.77 -9.40 1.43
N GLY A 156 -4.53 -9.91 0.46
CA GLY A 156 -5.86 -10.49 0.68
C GLY A 156 -6.97 -9.44 0.88
N TYR A 157 -6.75 -8.20 0.44
CA TYR A 157 -7.67 -7.09 0.59
C TYR A 157 -8.51 -6.96 -0.68
N LYS A 158 -9.80 -6.67 -0.51
CA LYS A 158 -10.67 -6.32 -1.64
C LYS A 158 -10.34 -4.91 -2.12
N CYS A 159 -10.04 -4.77 -3.41
CA CYS A 159 -9.81 -3.46 -4.01
C CYS A 159 -11.15 -2.89 -4.49
N PHE A 160 -11.69 -1.93 -3.77
CA PHE A 160 -12.90 -1.21 -4.14
C PHE A 160 -12.53 0.01 -4.98
N GLN A 161 -13.21 0.21 -6.10
CA GLN A 161 -13.02 1.35 -6.98
C GLN A 161 -14.37 1.77 -7.54
N ILE A 162 -14.66 3.08 -7.52
CA ILE A 162 -15.92 3.60 -8.07
C ILE A 162 -15.95 3.50 -9.59
N GLU A 163 -17.13 3.31 -10.16
CA GLU A 163 -17.33 3.24 -11.61
C GLU A 163 -18.19 4.43 -12.05
N LEU A 164 -17.58 5.36 -12.79
CA LEU A 164 -18.31 6.51 -13.29
C LEU A 164 -19.33 6.08 -14.34
N SER A 165 -20.56 6.55 -14.17
CA SER A 165 -21.66 6.40 -15.11
C SER A 165 -22.11 7.75 -15.66
N ARG A 166 -22.93 7.76 -16.71
CA ARG A 166 -23.45 9.02 -17.26
C ARG A 166 -24.37 9.68 -16.22
N GLY A 167 -24.02 10.90 -15.82
CA GLY A 167 -24.75 11.64 -14.79
C GLY A 167 -24.29 11.36 -13.36
N TYR A 168 -23.13 10.70 -13.19
CA TYR A 168 -22.53 10.48 -11.88
C TYR A 168 -22.31 11.82 -11.16
N ASN A 169 -22.85 11.92 -9.95
CA ASN A 169 -22.90 13.13 -9.14
C ASN A 169 -22.52 12.83 -7.68
N TYR A 170 -22.68 13.82 -6.80
CA TYR A 170 -22.39 13.70 -5.38
C TYR A 170 -23.20 12.60 -4.68
N ASP A 171 -24.51 12.52 -4.95
CA ASP A 171 -25.35 11.46 -4.37
C ASP A 171 -24.90 10.07 -4.81
N SER A 172 -24.51 9.91 -6.09
CA SER A 172 -23.99 8.64 -6.62
C SER A 172 -22.70 8.22 -5.91
N PHE A 173 -21.83 9.19 -5.61
CA PHE A 173 -20.61 8.95 -4.84
C PHE A 173 -20.90 8.54 -3.40
N HIS A 174 -21.84 9.20 -2.74
CA HIS A 174 -22.28 8.81 -1.40
C HIS A 174 -22.82 7.38 -1.36
N GLU A 175 -23.60 6.98 -2.36
CA GLU A 175 -24.08 5.59 -2.45
C GLU A 175 -22.94 4.58 -2.65
N ASP A 176 -21.90 4.91 -3.41
CA ASP A 176 -20.71 4.05 -3.52
C ASP A 176 -19.88 4.04 -2.24
N LEU A 177 -19.79 5.16 -1.51
CA LEU A 177 -19.16 5.20 -0.19
C LEU A 177 -19.95 4.33 0.80
N LYS A 178 -21.29 4.37 0.82
CA LYS A 178 -22.09 3.48 1.68
C LYS A 178 -21.75 2.01 1.44
N LYS A 179 -21.62 1.57 0.18
CA LYS A 179 -21.18 0.21 -0.16
C LYS A 179 -19.77 -0.09 0.34
N LEU A 180 -18.85 0.87 0.21
CA LEU A 180 -17.49 0.76 0.74
C LEU A 180 -17.51 0.57 2.27
N TYR A 181 -18.30 1.35 3.00
CA TYR A 181 -18.47 1.22 4.46
C TYR A 181 -19.14 -0.09 4.84
N GLU A 182 -20.16 -0.56 4.11
CA GLU A 182 -20.82 -1.85 4.34
C GLU A 182 -19.84 -3.01 4.16
N GLN A 183 -18.98 -2.94 3.13
CA GLN A 183 -17.94 -3.93 2.87
C GLN A 183 -16.86 -3.94 3.97
N ALA A 184 -16.39 -2.77 4.40
CA ALA A 184 -15.31 -2.65 5.37
C ALA A 184 -15.76 -2.87 6.82
N GLY A 185 -16.98 -2.44 7.17
CA GLY A 185 -17.56 -2.52 8.51
C GLY A 185 -18.33 -3.83 8.74
N PRO A 186 -19.65 -3.89 8.48
CA PRO A 186 -20.49 -5.05 8.72
C PRO A 186 -19.97 -6.36 8.13
N ASN A 187 -19.47 -6.34 6.88
CA ASN A 187 -18.95 -7.55 6.23
C ASN A 187 -17.54 -7.92 6.71
N ASN A 188 -16.89 -7.05 7.49
CA ASN A 188 -15.54 -7.21 8.04
C ASN A 188 -14.50 -7.64 6.99
N GLN A 189 -14.59 -7.07 5.79
CA GLN A 189 -13.66 -7.35 4.70
C GLN A 189 -12.58 -6.27 4.66
N ASN A 190 -11.32 -6.68 4.82
CA ASN A 190 -10.18 -5.79 4.61
C ASN A 190 -10.26 -5.19 3.20
N THR A 191 -10.37 -3.88 3.12
CA THR A 191 -10.70 -3.18 1.87
C THR A 191 -9.70 -2.06 1.60
N VAL A 192 -9.25 -1.97 0.36
CA VAL A 192 -8.48 -0.84 -0.17
C VAL A 192 -9.39 -0.04 -1.08
N PHE A 193 -9.59 1.24 -0.75
CA PHE A 193 -10.27 2.17 -1.64
C PHE A 193 -9.26 2.74 -2.65
N LEU A 194 -9.39 2.35 -3.92
CA LEU A 194 -8.59 2.87 -5.02
C LEU A 194 -9.35 4.01 -5.71
N PHE A 195 -8.85 5.23 -5.53
CA PHE A 195 -9.43 6.44 -6.09
C PHE A 195 -8.40 7.16 -6.98
N THR A 196 -8.86 7.68 -8.12
CA THR A 196 -8.01 8.23 -9.19
C THR A 196 -8.47 9.63 -9.58
N ASP A 197 -7.57 10.43 -10.14
CA ASP A 197 -7.86 11.77 -10.64
C ASP A 197 -9.01 11.80 -11.66
N ASN A 198 -9.06 10.82 -12.56
CA ASN A 198 -10.14 10.68 -13.55
C ASN A 198 -11.53 10.41 -12.93
N GLN A 199 -11.59 10.05 -11.64
CA GLN A 199 -12.82 9.78 -10.92
C GLN A 199 -13.36 11.00 -10.15
N ILE A 200 -12.61 12.10 -10.11
CA ILE A 200 -13.01 13.34 -9.46
C ILE A 200 -13.92 14.12 -10.42
N VAL A 201 -15.23 14.00 -10.21
CA VAL A 201 -16.23 14.71 -11.04
C VAL A 201 -16.49 16.13 -10.50
N VAL A 202 -16.52 16.26 -9.17
CA VAL A 202 -16.69 17.53 -8.45
C VAL A 202 -15.71 17.59 -7.27
N GLU A 203 -15.33 18.79 -6.83
CA GLU A 203 -14.28 18.97 -5.81
C GLU A 203 -14.70 18.43 -4.43
N GLU A 204 -16.00 18.44 -4.15
CA GLU A 204 -16.61 17.97 -2.90
C GLU A 204 -16.27 16.48 -2.62
N PHE A 205 -15.96 15.68 -3.64
CA PHE A 205 -15.50 14.28 -3.43
C PHE A 205 -14.23 14.24 -2.58
N LEU A 206 -13.34 15.23 -2.74
CA LEU A 206 -12.09 15.29 -1.99
C LEU A 206 -12.32 15.70 -0.53
N GLU A 207 -13.39 16.45 -0.24
CA GLU A 207 -13.79 16.77 1.14
C GLU A 207 -14.19 15.50 1.89
N ASP A 208 -15.01 14.65 1.26
CA ASP A 208 -15.40 13.35 1.81
C ASP A 208 -14.21 12.41 1.98
N VAL A 209 -13.30 12.34 1.00
CA VAL A 209 -12.06 11.56 1.13
C VAL A 209 -11.24 12.08 2.31
N ASN A 210 -11.13 13.40 2.49
CA ASN A 210 -10.43 13.98 3.63
C ASN A 210 -11.09 13.63 4.97
N ASN A 211 -12.42 13.61 5.03
CA ASN A 211 -13.16 13.16 6.22
C ASN A 211 -12.87 11.68 6.54
N ILE A 212 -12.89 10.79 5.54
CA ILE A 212 -12.50 9.38 5.70
C ILE A 212 -11.07 9.26 6.27
N LEU A 213 -10.12 10.07 5.79
CA LEU A 213 -8.73 10.00 6.26
C LEU A 213 -8.59 10.51 7.69
N ASN A 214 -9.28 11.59 8.06
CA ASN A 214 -9.14 12.24 9.37
C ASN A 214 -9.95 11.53 10.47
N SER A 215 -11.27 11.43 10.31
CA SER A 215 -12.18 10.87 11.30
C SER A 215 -12.51 9.40 11.04
N GLY A 216 -12.40 8.93 9.79
CA GLY A 216 -12.87 7.60 9.40
C GLY A 216 -14.37 7.56 9.11
N GLU A 217 -15.05 8.70 9.06
CA GLU A 217 -16.47 8.83 8.76
C GLU A 217 -16.72 10.03 7.84
N VAL A 218 -17.69 9.92 6.94
CA VAL A 218 -18.20 11.06 6.18
C VAL A 218 -19.45 11.60 6.90
N PRO A 219 -19.49 12.89 7.26
CA PRO A 219 -20.65 13.49 7.92
C PRO A 219 -21.91 13.31 7.06
N ASN A 220 -23.04 13.00 7.69
CA ASN A 220 -24.34 12.87 7.02
C ASN A 220 -24.35 11.81 5.90
N LEU A 221 -23.41 10.85 5.88
CA LEU A 221 -23.43 9.78 4.89
C LEU A 221 -24.61 8.82 5.11
N PHE A 222 -24.97 8.58 6.37
CA PHE A 222 -26.08 7.71 6.78
C PHE A 222 -27.18 8.52 7.46
N ASP A 223 -27.85 9.39 6.70
CA ASP A 223 -28.84 10.35 7.21
C ASP A 223 -30.12 9.73 7.77
N LYS A 224 -30.46 8.51 7.36
CA LYS A 224 -31.61 7.81 7.90
C LYS A 224 -31.18 7.09 9.18
N GLN A 225 -31.84 7.41 10.28
CA GLN A 225 -31.62 6.78 11.59
C GLN A 225 -31.54 5.24 11.48
N ASP A 226 -32.45 4.63 10.71
CA ASP A 226 -32.49 3.19 10.50
C ASP A 226 -31.25 2.64 9.76
N GLU A 227 -30.69 3.38 8.79
CA GLU A 227 -29.48 3.00 8.05
C GLU A 227 -28.26 3.06 8.97
N TYR A 228 -28.14 4.12 9.77
CA TYR A 228 -27.07 4.26 10.75
C TYR A 228 -27.12 3.19 11.84
N GLU A 229 -28.31 2.91 12.39
CA GLU A 229 -28.51 1.84 13.36
C GLU A 229 -28.16 0.46 12.77
N LYS A 230 -28.55 0.19 11.53
CA LYS A 230 -28.18 -1.05 10.82
C LYS A 230 -26.66 -1.21 10.72
N MET A 231 -25.93 -0.15 10.39
CA MET A 231 -24.47 -0.18 10.32
C MET A 231 -23.84 -0.47 11.68
N ILE A 232 -24.33 0.16 12.76
CA ILE A 232 -23.85 -0.11 14.12
C ILE A 232 -24.10 -1.56 14.52
N ILE A 233 -25.30 -2.08 14.27
CA ILE A 233 -25.65 -3.46 14.61
C ILE A 233 -24.77 -4.44 13.82
N GLY A 234 -24.52 -4.16 12.54
CA GLY A 234 -23.67 -5.01 11.70
C GLY A 234 -22.21 -5.06 12.14
N CYS A 235 -21.70 -4.02 12.80
CA CYS A 235 -20.32 -3.94 13.30
C CYS A 235 -20.13 -4.48 14.73
N ARG A 236 -21.21 -4.85 15.44
CA ARG A 236 -21.16 -5.43 16.80
C ARG A 236 -21.00 -6.93 16.76
#